data_AF-A0A5B7KML6-F1
#
_entry.id   AF-A0A5B7KML6-F1
#
_cell.length_a   1.000
_cell.length_b   1.000
_cell.length_c   1.000
_cell.angle_alpha   90.00
_cell.angle_beta   90.00
_cell.angle_gamma   90.00
#
_symmetry.space_group_name_H-M   'P 1'
#
loop_
_entity.id
_entity.type
_entity.pdbx_description
1 polymer ?
#
loop_
_entity_poly.entity_id
_entity_poly.type
_entity_poly.pdbx_seq_one_letter_code
_entity_poly.pdbx_strand_id
1 'polypeptide(L)' 'MGEITISTLPQWTYTHVRDRRAQTLFERLRIGHTYLTNRYLLTRDPQPFCDDCHSQYGT' A
#
# COMPACT_ATOMS: atom_id res chain seq x y z
N MET A 1 11.33 31.20 -15.03
CA MET A 1 11.98 30.63 -13.85
C MET A 1 10.86 30.04 -13.01
N GLY A 2 10.60 28.74 -13.12
CA GLY A 2 9.41 28.11 -12.53
C GLY A 2 9.63 27.81 -11.06
N GLU A 3 8.75 28.30 -10.20
CA GLU A 3 8.73 27.93 -8.78
C GLU A 3 8.41 26.43 -8.64
N ILE A 4 9.29 25.71 -7.96
CA ILE A 4 9.06 24.33 -7.57
C ILE A 4 8.17 24.38 -6.33
N THR A 5 6.87 24.16 -6.51
CA THR A 5 5.95 23.98 -5.38
C THR A 5 6.31 22.68 -4.66
N ILE A 6 6.99 22.80 -3.52
CA ILE A 6 7.23 21.68 -2.61
C ILE A 6 5.87 21.30 -2.01
N SER A 7 5.21 20.32 -2.61
CA SER A 7 4.02 19.70 -2.02
C SER A 7 4.43 19.12 -0.67
N THR A 8 3.99 19.76 0.43
CA THR A 8 4.24 19.27 1.78
C THR A 8 3.50 17.95 1.94
N LEU A 9 4.24 16.85 1.94
CA LEU A 9 3.65 15.54 2.24
C LEU A 9 3.04 15.60 3.64
N PRO A 10 1.79 15.15 3.84
CA PRO A 10 1.18 15.15 5.15
C PRO A 10 2.08 14.38 6.11
N GLN A 11 2.45 15.04 7.20
CA GLN A 11 3.28 14.43 8.22
C GLN A 11 2.49 13.27 8.83
N TRP A 12 2.94 12.05 8.54
CA TRP A 12 2.33 10.84 9.09
C TRP A 12 2.25 10.97 10.61
N THR A 13 1.03 10.96 11.14
CA THR A 13 0.82 10.89 12.59
C THR A 13 1.36 9.54 13.04
N TYR A 14 2.54 9.58 13.64
CA TYR A 14 3.19 8.41 14.19
C TYR A 14 2.22 7.74 15.15
N THR A 15 1.69 6.57 14.79
CA THR A 15 0.92 5.77 15.73
C THR A 15 1.93 5.37 16.81
N HIS A 16 1.72 5.80 18.05
CA HIS A 16 2.59 5.53 19.21
C HIS A 16 2.67 4.03 19.58
N VAL A 17 2.49 3.14 18.62
CA VAL A 17 2.66 1.70 18.75
C VAL A 17 4.16 1.44 18.88
N ARG A 18 4.64 1.31 20.12
CA ARG A 18 6.04 0.97 20.42
C ARG A 18 6.43 -0.45 20.01
N ASP A 19 5.47 -1.25 19.57
CA ASP A 19 5.72 -2.58 19.03
C ASP A 19 6.27 -2.49 17.59
N ARG A 20 7.56 -2.77 17.44
CA ARG A 20 8.26 -2.84 16.15
C ARG A 20 7.59 -3.80 15.17
N ARG A 21 6.99 -4.89 15.64
CA ARG A 21 6.30 -5.86 14.80
C ARG A 21 5.06 -5.24 14.17
N ALA A 22 4.26 -4.54 14.97
CA ALA A 22 3.08 -3.86 14.48
C ALA A 22 3.43 -2.74 13.49
N GLN A 23 4.49 -1.95 13.76
CA GLN A 23 4.99 -0.94 12.82
C GLN A 23 5.38 -1.56 11.47
N THR A 24 6.14 -2.67 11.49
CA THR A 24 6.55 -3.38 10.28
C THR A 24 5.35 -3.90 9.50
N LEU A 25 4.34 -4.40 10.19
CA LEU A 25 3.11 -4.90 9.58
C LEU A 25 2.32 -3.77 8.92
N PHE A 26 2.15 -2.63 9.60
CA PHE A 26 1.49 -1.47 9.00
C PHE A 26 2.23 -0.94 7.78
N GLU A 27 3.56 -0.84 7.85
CA GLU A 27 4.35 -0.33 6.72
C GLU A 27 4.27 -1.25 5.51
N ARG A 28 4.30 -2.57 5.73
CA ARG A 28 4.05 -3.56 4.68
C ARG A 28 2.66 -3.39 4.08
N LEU A 29 1.63 -3.26 4.90
CA LEU A 29 0.26 -3.05 4.41
C LEU A 29 0.12 -1.74 3.62
N ARG A 30 0.79 -0.65 4.02
CA ARG A 30 0.77 0.64 3.31
C ARG A 30 1.38 0.57 1.92
N ILE A 31 2.48 -0.17 1.77
CA ILE A 31 3.10 -0.43 0.47
C ILE A 31 2.23 -1.40 -0.36
N GLY A 32 1.24 -2.03 0.27
CA GLY A 32 0.41 -3.04 -0.36
C GLY A 32 1.12 -4.37 -0.45
N HIS A 33 1.95 -4.76 0.52
CA HIS A 33 2.44 -6.14 0.68
C HIS A 33 1.40 -7.02 1.36
N THR A 34 0.27 -7.20 0.67
CA THR A 34 -0.77 -8.15 1.07
C THR A 34 -0.58 -9.48 0.34
N TYR A 35 -1.34 -10.49 0.74
CA TYR A 35 -1.33 -11.78 0.05
C TYR A 35 -1.69 -11.65 -1.44
N LEU A 36 -2.73 -10.87 -1.75
CA LEU A 36 -3.27 -10.71 -3.11
C LEU A 36 -2.26 -10.04 -4.05
N THR A 37 -1.69 -8.91 -3.60
CA THR A 37 -0.72 -8.13 -4.37
C THR A 37 0.62 -8.85 -4.51
N ASN A 38 1.10 -9.52 -3.44
CA ASN A 38 2.34 -10.31 -3.54
C ASN A 38 2.17 -11.50 -4.50
N ARG A 39 1.02 -12.20 -4.50
CA ARG A 39 0.78 -13.30 -5.45
C ARG A 39 0.77 -12.81 -6.90
N TYR A 40 0.07 -11.71 -7.14
CA TYR A 40 0.04 -11.12 -8.47
C TYR A 40 1.43 -10.69 -8.96
N LEU A 41 2.18 -9.94 -8.13
CA LEU A 41 3.44 -9.32 -8.54
C LEU A 41 4.64 -10.26 -8.53
N LEU A 42 4.75 -11.15 -7.52
CA LEU A 42 5.95 -11.98 -7.31
C LEU A 42 5.80 -13.38 -7.87
N THR A 43 4.61 -13.99 -7.75
CA THR A 43 4.37 -15.36 -8.23
C THR A 43 3.68 -15.40 -9.59
N ARG A 44 3.35 -14.23 -10.18
CA ARG A 44 2.67 -14.09 -11.48
C ARG A 44 1.33 -14.83 -11.53
N ASP A 45 0.65 -14.92 -10.40
CA ASP A 45 -0.72 -15.41 -10.37
C ASP A 45 -1.65 -14.44 -11.12
N PRO A 46 -2.86 -14.89 -11.53
CA PRO A 46 -3.84 -14.01 -12.16
C PRO A 46 -4.15 -12.78 -11.31
N GLN A 47 -4.48 -11.67 -11.98
CA GLN A 47 -4.83 -10.42 -11.31
C GLN A 47 -6.03 -10.64 -10.38
N PRO A 48 -5.96 -10.18 -9.12
CA PRO A 48 -7.04 -10.40 -8.18
C PRO A 48 -8.30 -9.70 -8.66
N PHE A 49 -9.40 -10.47 -8.63
CA PHE A 49 -10.73 -10.06 -9.02
C PHE A 49 -11.62 -9.97 -7.78
N CYS A 50 -12.39 -8.90 -7.68
CA CYS A 50 -13.39 -8.73 -6.63
C CYS A 50 -14.73 -9.24 -7.13
N ASP A 51 -15.25 -10.30 -6.54
CA ASP A 51 -16.55 -10.89 -6.93
C ASP A 51 -17.71 -9.93 -6.69
N ASP A 52 -17.67 -9.11 -5.62
CA ASP A 52 -18.74 -8.17 -5.30
C ASP A 52 -18.78 -6.97 -6.26
N CYS A 53 -17.60 -6.47 -6.66
CA CYS A 53 -17.47 -5.29 -7.53
C CYS A 53 -17.37 -5.67 -9.02
N HIS A 54 -17.25 -6.96 -9.33
CA HIS A 54 -16.91 -7.51 -10.64
C HIS A 54 -15.73 -6.79 -11.32
N SER A 55 -14.74 -6.35 -10.55
CA SER A 55 -13.62 -5.54 -11.04
C SER A 55 -12.27 -6.10 -10.63
N GLN A 56 -11.26 -5.81 -11.44
CA GLN A 56 -9.87 -6.15 -11.16
C GLN A 56 -9.26 -5.09 -10.23
N TYR A 57 -8.42 -5.51 -9.29
CA TYR A 57 -7.69 -4.57 -8.43
C TYR A 57 -6.74 -3.70 -9.26
N GLY A 58 -6.93 -2.37 -9.21
CA GLY A 58 -6.01 -1.38 -9.79
C GLY A 58 -6.41 -0.80 -11.16
N THR A 59 -7.63 -1.05 -11.64
CA THR A 59 -8.24 -0.35 -12.79
C THR A 59 -9.07 0.85 -12.37
#